data_AF-A0A3L6ERS3-F1
#
_entry.id   AF-A0A3L6ERS3-F1
#
_cell.length_a   1.000
_cell.length_b   1.000
_cell.length_c   1.000
_cell.angle_alpha   90.00
_cell.angle_beta   90.00
_cell.angle_gamma   90.00
#
_symmetry.space_group_name_H-M   'P 1'
#
loop_
_entity.id
_entity.type
_entity.pdbx_description
1 polymer ?
#
loop_
_entity_poly.entity_id
_entity_poly.type
_entity_poly.pdbx_seq_one_letter_code
_entity_poly.pdbx_strand_id
1 'polypeptide(L)'
;MGDDNIAAAFPLNPELDDCTNVDAMAILPAPQKINHLEVLAMSGIQSVCDKFVKGLIPVHGSNLKELAFAGCLELTSASIKTVGEYCQELTSLDLRNLNRLRDSALWHLRGCRLLRKLRLQRNAFSFFLAF
;
A
#
# COMPACT_ATOMS: atom_id res chain seq x y z
N MET A 1 17.00 7.77 -22.06
CA MET A 1 17.77 6.64 -21.51
C MET A 1 18.31 7.12 -20.19
N GLY A 2 17.68 6.69 -19.09
CA GLY A 2 17.95 7.24 -17.76
C GLY A 2 16.73 7.14 -16.83
N ASP A 3 16.17 5.94 -16.72
CA ASP A 3 15.55 5.34 -15.53
C ASP A 3 14.85 6.28 -14.53
N ASP A 4 13.69 6.82 -14.91
CA ASP A 4 12.73 7.49 -14.03
C ASP A 4 11.86 6.50 -13.21
N ASN A 5 12.32 5.25 -13.06
CA ASN A 5 11.78 4.26 -12.13
C ASN A 5 12.24 4.58 -10.70
N ILE A 6 11.67 5.63 -10.12
CA ILE A 6 11.96 6.09 -8.76
C ILE A 6 11.28 5.12 -7.77
N ALA A 7 11.92 4.00 -7.49
CA ALA A 7 11.56 3.17 -6.34
C ALA A 7 11.95 3.94 -5.07
N ALA A 8 10.98 4.63 -4.45
CA ALA A 8 11.20 5.31 -3.18
C ALA A 8 11.21 4.27 -2.05
N ALA A 9 12.39 3.81 -1.64
CA ALA A 9 12.61 3.02 -0.44
C ALA A 9 13.07 3.96 0.69
N PHE A 10 12.22 4.19 1.68
CA PHE A 10 12.57 5.03 2.83
C PHE A 10 13.20 4.19 3.95
N PRO A 11 14.25 4.70 4.63
CA PRO A 11 14.96 3.95 5.66
C PRO A 11 14.06 3.63 6.85
N LEU A 12 14.21 2.40 7.35
CA LEU A 12 13.42 1.77 8.42
C LEU A 12 13.90 2.25 9.79
N ASN A 13 12.99 2.74 10.64
CA ASN A 13 13.21 2.78 12.09
C ASN A 13 12.13 1.92 12.77
N PRO A 14 12.48 0.76 13.37
CA PRO A 14 11.52 -0.26 13.82
C PRO A 14 10.95 -0.05 15.23
N GLU A 15 11.22 1.07 15.88
CA GLU A 15 10.64 1.39 17.18
C GLU A 15 9.80 2.65 17.03
N LEU A 16 8.48 2.55 17.20
CA LEU A 16 7.59 3.55 17.80
C LEU A 16 6.12 3.17 17.52
N ASP A 17 5.46 2.81 18.62
CA ASP A 17 4.01 2.66 18.73
C ASP A 17 3.30 3.99 18.47
N ASP A 18 2.05 3.87 18.04
CA ASP A 18 1.13 4.93 17.62
C ASP A 18 1.43 5.58 16.26
N CYS A 19 0.39 5.67 15.42
CA CYS A 19 0.35 6.36 14.13
C CYS A 19 0.54 7.90 14.24
N THR A 20 1.21 8.36 15.29
CA THR A 20 1.57 9.74 15.59
C THR A 20 3.04 10.02 15.32
N ASN A 21 3.86 8.99 15.11
CA ASN A 21 5.28 9.19 14.85
C ASN A 21 5.57 9.49 13.38
N VAL A 22 5.82 10.78 13.20
CA VAL A 22 6.34 11.63 12.13
C VAL A 22 7.01 10.98 10.89
N ASP A 23 7.48 9.73 10.87
CA ASP A 23 8.29 9.23 9.75
C ASP A 23 7.51 9.06 8.43
N ALA A 24 6.38 8.34 8.41
CA ALA A 24 5.60 8.19 7.16
C ALA A 24 4.85 9.49 6.77
N MET A 25 4.32 10.23 7.76
CA MET A 25 3.61 11.48 7.50
C MET A 25 4.53 12.63 7.10
N ALA A 26 5.78 12.68 7.58
CA ALA A 26 6.79 13.62 7.10
C ALA A 26 7.24 13.31 5.67
N ILE A 27 7.09 12.05 5.24
CA ILE A 27 7.30 11.67 3.85
C ILE A 27 6.15 12.17 2.98
N LEU A 28 4.88 12.27 3.42
CA LEU A 28 3.74 12.71 2.56
C LEU A 28 3.99 13.93 1.63
N PRO A 29 4.70 15.01 2.02
CA PRO A 29 5.02 16.10 1.10
C PRO A 29 6.05 15.74 0.02
N ALA A 30 6.90 14.73 0.23
CA ALA A 30 7.93 14.29 -0.73
C ALA A 30 7.38 13.56 -1.98
N PRO A 31 6.50 12.54 -1.88
CA PRO A 31 5.95 11.88 -3.05
C PRO A 31 5.03 12.81 -3.83
N GLN A 32 4.39 13.84 -3.23
CA GLN A 32 3.58 14.82 -4.00
C GLN A 32 4.35 15.53 -5.13
N LYS A 33 5.68 15.57 -5.09
CA LYS A 33 6.52 16.14 -6.17
C LYS A 33 6.92 15.13 -7.25
N ILE A 34 6.59 13.85 -7.10
CA ILE A 34 6.92 12.80 -8.07
C ILE A 34 5.72 12.62 -9.00
N ASN A 35 5.81 13.15 -10.22
CA ASN A 35 4.69 13.12 -11.17
C ASN A 35 4.43 11.73 -11.78
N HIS A 36 5.37 10.78 -11.62
CA HIS A 36 5.34 9.45 -12.25
C HIS A 36 5.80 8.34 -11.31
N LEU A 37 5.12 8.19 -10.17
CA LEU A 37 5.41 7.08 -9.26
C LEU A 37 4.73 5.80 -9.76
N GLU A 38 5.50 4.87 -10.32
CA GLU A 38 4.98 3.57 -10.77
C GLU A 38 5.10 2.48 -9.71
N VAL A 39 6.09 2.57 -8.82
CA VAL A 39 6.41 1.53 -7.82
C VAL A 39 6.49 2.16 -6.44
N LEU A 40 5.66 1.69 -5.51
CA LEU A 40 5.69 2.10 -4.12
C LEU A 40 5.84 0.87 -3.21
N ALA A 41 6.98 0.77 -2.52
CA ALA A 41 7.24 -0.30 -1.58
C ALA A 41 7.51 0.26 -0.19
N MET A 42 6.59 0.02 0.74
CA MET A 42 6.64 0.48 2.12
C MET A 42 6.61 -0.70 3.11
N SER A 43 7.18 -1.85 2.74
CA SER A 43 7.07 -3.08 3.53
C SER A 43 7.84 -3.00 4.85
N GLY A 44 7.22 -3.47 5.94
CA GLY A 44 7.81 -3.51 7.29
C GLY A 44 7.78 -2.18 8.04
N ILE A 45 7.18 -1.13 7.46
CA ILE A 45 7.07 0.18 8.07
C ILE A 45 5.82 0.23 8.96
N GLN A 46 6.01 0.23 10.28
CA GLN A 46 4.91 0.22 11.27
C GLN A 46 4.12 1.55 11.30
N SER A 47 4.76 2.67 10.96
CA SER A 47 4.11 3.99 10.90
C SER A 47 3.17 4.16 9.70
N VAL A 48 3.17 3.22 8.74
CA VAL A 48 2.27 3.22 7.59
C VAL A 48 0.90 2.74 8.03
N CYS A 49 -0.04 3.68 8.06
CA CYS A 49 -1.42 3.50 8.49
C CYS A 49 -2.42 3.96 7.43
N ASP A 50 -3.71 3.72 7.68
CA ASP A 50 -4.77 4.10 6.75
C ASP A 50 -4.78 5.60 6.39
N LYS A 51 -4.37 6.47 7.32
CA LYS A 51 -4.28 7.92 7.05
C LYS A 51 -3.20 8.22 6.02
N PHE A 52 -2.05 7.56 6.11
CA PHE A 52 -0.96 7.71 5.16
C PHE A 52 -1.40 7.27 3.74
N VAL A 53 -2.01 6.08 3.63
CA VAL A 53 -2.51 5.57 2.36
C VAL A 53 -3.57 6.51 1.76
N LYS A 54 -4.49 7.03 2.57
CA LYS A 54 -5.50 8.01 2.14
C LYS A 54 -4.93 9.36 1.71
N GLY A 55 -3.78 9.78 2.23
CA GLY A 55 -3.09 10.99 1.79
C GLY A 55 -2.29 10.79 0.50
N LEU A 56 -1.75 9.59 0.30
CA LEU A 56 -0.82 9.30 -0.79
C LEU A 56 -1.49 8.78 -2.06
N ILE A 57 -2.37 7.80 -1.91
CA ILE A 57 -2.94 7.04 -3.03
C ILE A 57 -3.83 7.90 -3.94
N PRO A 58 -4.65 8.84 -3.45
CA PRO A 58 -5.41 9.71 -4.35
C PRO A 58 -4.54 10.62 -5.23
N VAL A 59 -3.29 10.88 -4.83
CA VAL A 59 -2.35 11.73 -5.58
C VAL A 59 -1.60 10.92 -6.65
N HIS A 60 -1.16 9.71 -6.31
CA HIS A 60 -0.27 8.89 -7.17
C HIS A 60 -0.93 7.66 -7.78
N GLY A 61 -2.13 7.33 -7.35
CA GLY A 61 -2.80 6.07 -7.63
C GLY A 61 -2.95 5.77 -9.12
N SER A 62 -3.20 6.78 -9.95
CA SER A 62 -3.43 6.60 -11.39
C SER A 62 -2.23 6.04 -12.15
N ASN A 63 -1.00 6.22 -11.64
CA ASN A 63 0.22 5.77 -12.30
C ASN A 63 0.86 4.55 -11.62
N LEU A 64 0.37 4.16 -10.44
CA LEU A 64 0.95 3.07 -9.66
C LEU A 64 0.67 1.71 -10.32
N LYS A 65 1.75 1.01 -10.67
CA LYS A 65 1.74 -0.35 -11.23
C LYS A 65 2.11 -1.41 -10.19
N GLU A 66 2.96 -1.07 -9.22
CA GLU A 66 3.37 -1.99 -8.16
C GLU A 66 3.25 -1.34 -6.79
N LEU A 67 2.61 -2.05 -5.86
CA LEU A 67 2.43 -1.59 -4.50
C LEU A 67 2.73 -2.70 -3.49
N ALA A 68 3.55 -2.41 -2.49
CA ALA A 68 3.91 -3.38 -1.45
C ALA A 68 3.80 -2.77 -0.05
N PHE A 69 2.87 -3.31 0.74
CA PHE A 69 2.64 -2.95 2.15
C PHE A 69 2.89 -4.13 3.09
N ALA A 70 3.69 -5.11 2.68
CA ALA A 70 3.89 -6.31 3.46
C ALA A 70 4.42 -5.97 4.87
N GLY A 71 3.74 -6.44 5.92
CA GLY A 71 4.15 -6.21 7.31
C GLY A 71 3.85 -4.81 7.88
N CYS A 72 3.07 -3.97 7.21
CA CYS A 72 2.55 -2.71 7.77
C CYS A 72 1.33 -2.98 8.66
N LEU A 73 1.56 -3.35 9.93
CA LEU A 73 0.54 -3.91 10.80
C LEU A 73 -0.63 -2.96 11.12
N GLU A 74 -0.46 -1.66 10.94
CA GLU A 74 -1.48 -0.63 11.17
C GLU A 74 -2.45 -0.45 9.98
N LEU A 75 -2.25 -1.14 8.86
CA LEU A 75 -3.15 -1.08 7.72
C LEU A 75 -4.38 -1.95 7.90
N THR A 76 -5.54 -1.39 7.57
CA THR A 76 -6.81 -2.08 7.59
C THR A 76 -7.42 -2.17 6.18
N SER A 77 -8.59 -2.81 6.11
CA SER A 77 -9.38 -2.87 4.87
C SER A 77 -9.74 -1.49 4.30
N ALA A 78 -9.68 -0.42 5.10
CA ALA A 78 -9.89 0.93 4.62
C ALA A 78 -8.77 1.42 3.68
N SER A 79 -7.52 1.01 3.92
CA SER A 79 -6.43 1.27 2.98
C SER A 79 -6.64 0.58 1.65
N ILE A 80 -7.09 -0.68 1.70
CA ILE A 80 -7.33 -1.47 0.49
C ILE A 80 -8.52 -0.93 -0.31
N LYS A 81 -9.52 -0.37 0.38
CA LYS A 81 -10.59 0.40 -0.25
C LYS A 81 -10.02 1.56 -1.07
N THR A 82 -9.15 2.38 -0.49
CA THR A 82 -8.54 3.50 -1.20
C THR A 82 -7.67 3.02 -2.37
N VAL A 83 -6.88 1.95 -2.21
CA VAL A 83 -6.12 1.36 -3.33
C VAL A 83 -7.06 0.93 -4.46
N GLY A 84 -8.14 0.23 -4.15
CA GLY A 84 -9.14 -0.19 -5.14
C GLY A 84 -9.81 0.95 -5.89
N GLU A 85 -10.03 2.09 -5.23
CA GLU A 85 -10.70 3.26 -5.83
C GLU A 85 -9.81 4.04 -6.80
N TYR A 86 -8.50 4.16 -6.51
CA TYR A 86 -7.61 5.07 -7.23
C TYR A 86 -6.51 4.37 -8.06
N CYS A 87 -6.14 3.13 -7.74
CA CYS A 87 -5.04 2.41 -8.41
C CYS A 87 -5.56 1.50 -9.53
N GLN A 88 -6.06 2.09 -10.61
CA GLN A 88 -6.64 1.35 -11.75
C GLN A 88 -5.58 0.64 -12.60
N GLU A 89 -4.37 1.21 -12.68
CA GLU A 89 -3.23 0.68 -13.43
C GLU A 89 -2.39 -0.35 -12.63
N LEU A 90 -2.84 -0.71 -11.41
CA LEU A 90 -2.08 -1.59 -10.53
C LEU A 90 -2.01 -3.01 -11.09
N THR A 91 -0.80 -3.53 -11.25
CA THR A 91 -0.52 -4.87 -11.77
C THR A 91 0.01 -5.83 -10.70
N SER A 92 0.64 -5.31 -9.66
CA SER A 92 1.25 -6.08 -8.57
C SER A 92 0.91 -5.48 -7.21
N LEU A 93 0.41 -6.31 -6.30
CA LEU A 93 0.04 -5.92 -4.95
C LEU A 93 0.53 -6.95 -3.92
N ASP A 94 1.34 -6.49 -2.97
CA ASP A 94 1.86 -7.29 -1.86
C ASP A 94 1.26 -6.82 -0.53
N LEU A 95 0.38 -7.65 0.04
CA LEU A 95 -0.33 -7.42 1.30
C LEU A 95 -0.01 -8.53 2.32
N ARG A 96 1.18 -9.13 2.25
CA ARG A 96 1.56 -10.19 3.18
C ARG A 96 1.67 -9.67 4.61
N ASN A 97 1.38 -10.53 5.59
CA ASN A 97 1.56 -10.23 7.01
C ASN A 97 0.73 -9.01 7.49
N LEU A 98 -0.48 -8.83 6.95
CA LEU A 98 -1.41 -7.77 7.33
C LEU A 98 -2.64 -8.36 8.06
N ASN A 99 -2.46 -8.63 9.35
CA ASN A 99 -3.45 -9.33 10.17
C ASN A 99 -4.73 -8.53 10.47
N ARG A 100 -4.75 -7.23 10.17
CA ARG A 100 -5.93 -6.36 10.36
C ARG A 100 -6.79 -6.22 9.10
N LEU A 101 -6.44 -6.92 8.02
CA LEU A 101 -7.30 -7.02 6.84
C LEU A 101 -8.48 -7.96 7.13
N ARG A 102 -9.65 -7.56 6.64
CA ARG A 102 -10.87 -8.36 6.65
C ARG A 102 -11.18 -8.77 5.22
N ASP A 103 -12.01 -9.80 5.07
CA ASP A 103 -12.54 -10.30 3.81
C ASP A 103 -13.09 -9.19 2.88
N SER A 104 -13.64 -8.11 3.45
CA SER A 104 -14.07 -6.92 2.70
C SER A 104 -12.97 -6.28 1.84
N ALA A 105 -11.70 -6.40 2.25
CA ALA A 105 -10.55 -5.89 1.50
C ALA A 105 -10.46 -6.48 0.08
N LEU A 106 -10.77 -7.77 -0.10
CA LEU A 106 -10.69 -8.42 -1.41
C LEU A 106 -11.73 -7.88 -2.40
N TRP A 107 -12.90 -7.49 -1.91
CA TRP A 107 -13.93 -6.88 -2.74
C TRP A 107 -13.50 -5.54 -3.31
N HIS A 108 -12.72 -4.77 -2.55
CA HIS A 108 -12.19 -3.49 -3.01
C HIS A 108 -11.15 -3.65 -4.12
N LEU A 109 -10.41 -4.76 -4.14
CA LEU A 109 -9.41 -5.03 -5.20
C LEU A 109 -10.04 -5.20 -6.59
N ARG A 110 -11.36 -5.40 -6.69
CA ARG A 110 -12.07 -5.42 -7.98
C ARG A 110 -11.95 -4.10 -8.75
N GLY A 111 -11.62 -2.99 -8.08
CA GLY A 111 -11.34 -1.72 -8.74
C GLY A 111 -10.00 -1.71 -9.48
N CYS A 112 -9.03 -2.52 -9.07
CA CYS A 112 -7.74 -2.71 -9.73
C CYS A 112 -7.87 -3.69 -10.91
N ARG A 113 -8.38 -3.22 -12.05
CA ARG A 113 -8.72 -4.09 -13.21
C ARG A 113 -7.53 -4.77 -13.87
N LEU A 114 -6.34 -4.20 -13.71
CA LEU A 114 -5.10 -4.73 -14.31
C LEU A 114 -4.29 -5.62 -13.34
N LEU A 115 -4.82 -5.93 -12.16
CA LEU A 115 -4.09 -6.67 -11.13
C LEU A 115 -3.82 -8.11 -11.59
N ARG A 116 -2.54 -8.47 -11.70
CA ARG A 116 -2.07 -9.81 -12.13
C ARG A 116 -1.36 -10.57 -11.02
N LYS A 117 -0.71 -9.86 -10.10
CA LYS A 117 0.03 -10.46 -8.99
C LYS A 117 -0.55 -9.95 -7.69
N LEU A 118 -1.07 -10.85 -6.88
CA LEU A 118 -1.61 -10.55 -5.56
C LEU A 118 -0.99 -11.50 -4.54
N ARG A 119 -0.35 -10.96 -3.50
CA ARG A 119 0.23 -11.76 -2.41
C ARG A 119 -0.50 -11.48 -1.11
N LEU A 120 -1.11 -12.53 -0.54
CA LEU A 120 -1.92 -12.46 0.68
C LEU A 120 -1.47 -13.46 1.76
N GLN A 121 -0.20 -13.85 1.78
CA GLN A 121 0.29 -14.81 2.78
C GLN A 121 0.26 -14.23 4.20
N ARG A 122 -0.07 -15.07 5.19
CA ARG A 122 -0.12 -14.71 6.63
C ARG A 122 -1.07 -13.53 6.90
N ASN A 123 -2.28 -13.60 6.37
CA ASN A 123 -3.36 -12.66 6.66
C ASN A 123 -4.48 -13.35 7.43
N ALA A 124 -5.38 -12.56 8.02
CA ALA A 124 -6.53 -13.03 8.76
C ALA A 124 -7.76 -13.32 7.87
N PHE A 125 -7.57 -13.52 6.55
CA PHE A 125 -8.67 -13.85 5.64
C PHE A 125 -9.31 -15.18 6.02
N SER A 126 -10.64 -15.24 5.97
CA SER A 126 -11.34 -16.48 6.24
C SER A 126 -11.00 -17.52 5.16
N PHE A 127 -10.88 -18.78 5.59
CA PHE A 127 -10.56 -19.92 4.72
C PHE A 127 -11.56 -20.10 3.56
N PHE A 128 -12.76 -19.51 3.67
CA PHE A 128 -13.84 -19.63 2.69
C PHE A 128 -13.68 -18.75 1.46
N LEU A 129 -12.78 -17.77 1.45
CA LEU A 129 -12.53 -16.89 0.29
C LEU A 129 -11.20 -17.20 -0.43
N ALA A 130 -10.56 -18.32 -0.09
CA ALA A 130 -9.29 -18.73 -0.71
C ALA A 130 -9.45 -19.45 -2.07
N PHE A 131 -10.67 -19.59 -2.60
CA PHE A 131 -10.97 -20.33 -3.84
C PHE A 131 -11.99 -19.61 -4.71
#